data_AF-A0A1R4IZ36-F1
#
_entry.id   AF-A0A1R4IZ36-F1
#
_cell.length_a   1.000
_cell.length_b   1.000
_cell.length_c   1.000
_cell.angle_alpha   90.00
_cell.angle_beta   90.00
_cell.angle_gamma   90.00
#
_symmetry.space_group_name_H-M   'P 1'
#
loop_
_entity.id
_entity.type
_entity.pdbx_description
1 polymer ?
#
loop_
_entity_poly.entity_id
_entity_poly.type
_entity_poly.pdbx_seq_one_letter_code
_entity_poly.pdbx_strand_id
1 'polypeptide(L)'
;MSINTTEYREALPTQPNPVLLRRVMTRVENDLVARHAATLGEATVRSTFREVVDEFKATARLYHFMPTLTEHDAERRLREMEEDMELAAA
;
A
#
# COMPACT_ATOMS: atom_id res chain seq x y z
N MET A 1 -6.88 -44.56 -20.00
CA MET A 1 -6.13 -43.88 -18.93
C MET A 1 -7.06 -42.84 -18.33
N SER A 2 -7.44 -42.98 -17.07
CA SER A 2 -8.29 -42.02 -16.37
C SER A 2 -7.41 -40.94 -15.78
N ILE A 3 -7.62 -39.68 -16.14
CA ILE A 3 -6.93 -38.55 -15.50
C ILE A 3 -7.57 -38.40 -14.12
N ASN A 4 -6.85 -38.78 -13.07
CA ASN A 4 -7.24 -38.51 -11.69
C ASN A 4 -7.31 -36.99 -11.49
N THR A 5 -8.51 -36.43 -11.55
CA THR A 5 -8.78 -35.00 -11.31
C THR A 5 -8.73 -34.61 -9.84
N THR A 6 -8.38 -35.53 -8.94
CA THR A 6 -8.33 -35.33 -7.49
C THR A 6 -7.12 -34.53 -7.00
N GLU A 7 -6.08 -34.36 -7.82
CA GLU A 7 -4.85 -33.65 -7.43
C GLU A 7 -4.90 -32.14 -7.66
N TYR A 8 -5.84 -31.61 -8.46
CA TYR A 8 -6.04 -30.15 -8.64
C TYR A 8 -6.85 -29.49 -7.50
N ARG A 9 -6.88 -30.12 -6.32
CA ARG A 9 -7.18 -29.45 -5.05
C ARG A 9 -5.91 -28.86 -4.42
N GLU A 10 -4.87 -28.59 -5.22
CA GLU A 10 -3.76 -27.74 -4.81
C GLU A 10 -4.33 -26.39 -4.38
N ALA A 11 -4.28 -26.18 -3.07
CA ALA A 11 -4.79 -25.00 -2.39
C ALA A 11 -4.28 -23.74 -3.09
N LEU A 12 -5.20 -22.94 -3.63
CA LEU A 12 -4.87 -21.58 -4.05
C LEU A 12 -4.13 -20.91 -2.89
N PRO A 13 -2.94 -20.34 -3.12
CA PRO A 13 -2.18 -19.71 -2.05
C PRO A 13 -3.05 -18.64 -1.40
N THR A 14 -3.36 -18.83 -0.11
CA THR A 14 -4.19 -17.91 0.68
C THR A 14 -3.46 -16.62 1.02
N GLN A 15 -2.16 -16.54 0.68
CA GLN A 15 -1.31 -15.38 0.86
C GLN A 15 -0.81 -14.87 -0.49
N PRO A 16 -0.73 -13.55 -0.69
CA PRO A 16 -0.14 -12.97 -1.89
C PRO A 16 1.34 -13.39 -2.01
N ASN A 17 1.80 -13.60 -3.24
CA ASN A 17 3.22 -13.84 -3.50
C ASN A 17 4.04 -12.66 -2.93
N PRO A 18 5.03 -12.91 -2.04
CA PRO A 18 5.72 -11.85 -1.32
C PRO A 18 6.55 -10.94 -2.24
N VAL A 19 7.06 -11.46 -3.35
CA VAL A 19 7.80 -10.68 -4.35
C VAL A 19 6.85 -9.73 -5.08
N LEU A 20 5.66 -10.22 -5.45
CA LEU A 20 4.65 -9.39 -6.09
C LEU A 20 4.11 -8.34 -5.14
N LEU A 21 3.79 -8.72 -3.90
CA LEU A 21 3.34 -7.77 -2.87
C LEU A 21 4.37 -6.65 -2.69
N ARG A 22 5.64 -6.99 -2.48
CA ARG A 22 6.71 -5.99 -2.36
C ARG A 22 6.77 -5.06 -3.58
N ARG A 23 6.70 -5.61 -4.79
CA ARG A 23 6.75 -4.82 -6.03
C ARG A 23 5.56 -3.86 -6.14
N VAL A 24 4.35 -4.32 -5.79
CA VAL A 24 3.15 -3.49 -5.82
C VAL A 24 3.24 -2.39 -4.76
N MET A 25 3.67 -2.71 -3.53
CA MET A 25 3.88 -1.71 -2.48
C MET A 25 4.90 -0.64 -2.89
N THR A 26 6.02 -1.03 -3.51
CA THR A 26 7.01 -0.06 -4.02
C THR A 26 6.45 0.82 -5.13
N ARG A 27 5.57 0.29 -5.99
CA ARG A 27 4.88 1.11 -6.99
C ARG A 27 3.97 2.14 -6.33
N VAL A 28 3.14 1.72 -5.37
CA VAL A 28 2.26 2.63 -4.62
C VAL A 28 3.06 3.75 -3.94
N GLU A 29 4.17 3.41 -3.27
CA GLU A 29 5.04 4.42 -2.64
C GLU A 29 5.54 5.45 -3.66
N ASN A 30 6.04 4.98 -4.82
CA ASN A 30 6.56 5.88 -5.85
C ASN A 30 5.46 6.74 -6.50
N ASP A 31 4.25 6.18 -6.68
CA ASP A 31 3.12 6.93 -7.23
C ASP A 31 2.69 8.04 -6.26
N LEU A 32 2.65 7.77 -4.96
CA LEU A 32 2.39 8.80 -3.93
C LEU A 32 3.48 9.87 -3.91
N VAL A 33 4.77 9.47 -3.98
CA VAL A 33 5.89 10.42 -4.07
C VAL A 33 5.73 11.32 -5.30
N ALA A 34 5.42 10.76 -6.47
CA ALA A 34 5.24 11.53 -7.69
C ALA A 34 4.10 12.56 -7.59
N ARG A 35 3.02 12.24 -6.84
CA ARG A 35 1.86 13.11 -6.65
C ARG A 35 2.11 14.24 -5.63
N HIS A 36 2.73 13.92 -4.49
CA HIS A 36 2.72 14.81 -3.32
C HIS A 36 4.10 15.39 -2.94
N ALA A 37 5.20 14.85 -3.47
CA ALA A 37 6.54 15.27 -3.03
C ALA A 37 6.90 16.71 -3.43
N ALA A 38 6.26 17.26 -4.46
CA ALA A 38 6.46 18.66 -4.86
C ALA A 38 5.97 19.64 -3.78
N THR A 39 4.93 19.27 -3.03
CA THR A 39 4.29 20.10 -2.01
C THR A 39 4.85 19.80 -0.62
N LEU A 40 4.88 18.51 -0.23
CA LEU A 40 5.21 18.07 1.13
C LEU A 40 6.67 17.65 1.33
N GLY A 41 7.41 17.46 0.23
CA GLY A 41 8.74 16.86 0.23
C GLY A 41 8.71 15.32 0.25
N GLU A 42 9.67 14.72 -0.45
CA GLU A 42 9.75 13.26 -0.61
C GLU A 42 9.89 12.50 0.72
N ALA A 43 10.67 13.04 1.67
CA ALA A 43 10.90 12.41 2.97
C ALA A 43 9.60 12.22 3.76
N THR A 44 8.75 13.26 3.76
CA THR A 44 7.43 13.27 4.40
C THR A 44 6.51 12.22 3.78
N VAL A 45 6.41 12.20 2.45
CA VAL A 45 5.57 11.23 1.74
C VAL A 45 5.99 9.79 2.06
N ARG A 46 7.29 9.52 2.05
CA ARG A 46 7.82 8.18 2.36
C ARG A 46 7.64 7.81 3.83
N SER A 47 7.75 8.74 4.78
CA SER A 47 7.49 8.45 6.20
C SER A 47 6.02 8.12 6.43
N THR A 48 5.09 8.92 5.91
CA THR A 48 3.64 8.68 6.03
C THR A 48 3.26 7.33 5.43
N PHE A 49 3.78 6.99 4.25
CA PHE A 49 3.53 5.67 3.66
C PHE A 49 4.01 4.53 4.57
N ARG A 50 5.22 4.62 5.14
CA ARG A 50 5.78 3.58 6.03
C ARG A 50 4.96 3.43 7.31
N GLU A 51 4.54 4.53 7.92
CA GLU A 51 3.69 4.53 9.10
C GLU A 51 2.38 3.78 8.83
N VAL A 52 1.68 4.11 7.74
CA VAL A 52 0.44 3.43 7.34
C VAL A 52 0.67 1.94 7.07
N VAL A 53 1.77 1.59 6.40
CA VAL A 53 2.13 0.19 6.17
C VAL A 53 2.32 -0.56 7.49
N ASP A 54 3.01 0.03 8.46
CA ASP A 54 3.29 -0.62 9.74
C ASP A 54 2.03 -0.73 10.61
N GLU A 55 1.13 0.26 10.58
CA GLU A 55 -0.20 0.20 11.19
C GLU A 55 -1.04 -0.95 10.60
N PHE A 56 -1.06 -1.09 9.27
CA PHE A 56 -1.78 -2.19 8.64
C PHE A 56 -1.11 -3.53 8.89
N LYS A 57 0.21 -3.65 8.94
CA LYS A 57 0.86 -4.91 9.35
C LYS A 57 0.49 -5.33 10.77
N ALA A 58 0.33 -4.37 11.68
CA ALA A 58 -0.04 -4.65 13.07
C ALA A 58 -1.49 -5.16 13.22
N THR A 59 -2.38 -4.79 12.29
CA THR A 59 -3.83 -5.03 12.41
C THR A 59 -4.40 -5.98 11.35
N ALA A 60 -3.76 -6.11 10.19
CA ALA A 60 -4.29 -6.83 9.05
C ALA A 60 -4.15 -8.35 9.20
N ARG A 61 -5.29 -9.04 9.10
CA ARG A 61 -5.35 -10.50 8.95
C ARG A 61 -5.19 -10.97 7.50
N LEU A 62 -5.38 -10.08 6.52
CA LEU A 62 -5.36 -10.40 5.09
C LEU A 62 -4.47 -9.42 4.32
N TYR A 63 -3.28 -9.90 3.95
CA TYR A 63 -2.28 -9.10 3.23
C TYR A 63 -2.64 -8.77 1.78
N HIS A 64 -3.68 -9.41 1.23
CA HIS A 64 -4.06 -9.25 -0.17
C HIS A 64 -4.51 -7.82 -0.50
N PHE A 65 -5.19 -7.15 0.43
CA PHE A 65 -5.72 -5.79 0.25
C PHE A 65 -4.77 -4.70 0.78
N MET A 66 -3.62 -5.08 1.34
CA MET A 66 -2.65 -4.13 1.91
C MET A 66 -2.29 -3.00 0.94
N PRO A 67 -2.01 -3.22 -0.36
CA PRO A 67 -1.61 -2.13 -1.24
C PRO A 67 -2.69 -1.05 -1.38
N THR A 68 -3.94 -1.46 -1.63
CA THR A 68 -5.05 -0.53 -1.83
C THR A 68 -5.41 0.20 -0.53
N LEU A 69 -5.42 -0.50 0.61
CA LEU A 69 -5.68 0.11 1.91
C LEU A 69 -4.59 1.13 2.28
N THR A 70 -3.33 0.77 2.04
CA THR A 70 -2.19 1.65 2.29
C THR A 70 -2.23 2.87 1.39
N GLU A 71 -2.48 2.70 0.09
CA GLU A 71 -2.60 3.82 -0.85
C GLU A 71 -3.68 4.80 -0.39
N HIS A 72 -4.88 4.29 -0.11
CA HIS A 72 -6.01 5.12 0.26
C HIS A 72 -5.77 5.91 1.55
N ASP A 73 -5.27 5.27 2.62
CA ASP A 73 -5.05 5.98 3.89
C ASP A 73 -3.84 6.92 3.84
N ALA A 74 -2.76 6.52 3.15
CA ALA A 74 -1.63 7.42 2.95
C ALA A 74 -2.03 8.64 2.12
N GLU A 75 -2.77 8.47 1.00
CA GLU A 75 -3.25 9.57 0.18
C GLU A 75 -4.18 10.51 0.95
N ARG A 76 -5.06 9.95 1.79
CA ARG A 76 -5.93 10.76 2.68
C ARG A 76 -5.09 11.65 3.61
N ARG A 77 -4.14 11.06 4.35
CA ARG A 77 -3.29 11.83 5.29
C ARG A 77 -2.45 12.88 4.58
N LEU A 78 -1.90 12.56 3.40
CA LEU A 78 -1.10 13.51 2.64
C LEU A 78 -1.94 14.69 2.14
N ARG A 79 -3.17 14.45 1.68
CA ARG A 79 -4.08 15.54 1.31
C ARG A 79 -4.43 16.43 2.49
N GLU A 80 -4.71 15.85 3.66
CA GLU A 80 -4.97 16.61 4.89
C GLU A 80 -3.77 17.52 5.24
N MET A 81 -2.54 17.01 5.09
CA MET A 81 -1.33 17.82 5.31
C MET A 81 -1.15 18.95 4.28
N GLU A 82 -1.51 18.70 3.01
CA GLU A 82 -1.49 19.73 1.96
C GLU A 82 -2.51 20.84 2.25
N GLU A 83 -3.73 20.47 2.64
CA GLU A 83 -4.78 21.40 3.03
C GLU A 83 -4.37 22.25 4.24
N ASP A 84 -3.78 21.65 5.28
CA ASP A 84 -3.27 22.35 6.45
C ASP A 84 -2.16 23.35 6.10
N MET A 85 -1.27 23.00 5.15
CA MET A 85 -0.23 23.91 4.66
C MET A 85 -0.80 25.09 3.88
N GLU A 86 -1.81 24.86 3.02
CA GLU A 86 -2.49 25.93 2.29
C GLU A 86 -3.19 26.90 3.23
N LEU A 87 -3.87 26.39 4.27
CA LEU A 87 -4.53 27.20 5.29
C LEU A 87 -3.52 28.01 6.13
N ALA A 88 -2.34 27.47 6.41
CA ALA A 88 -1.29 28.17 7.15
C ALA A 88 -0.58 29.27 6.33
N ALA A 89 -0.66 29.19 4.99
CA ALA A 89 -0.04 30.15 4.08
C ALA A 89 -0.97 31.32 3.69
N ALA A 90 -2.26 31.25 4.04
CA ALA A 90 -3.30 32.26 3.77
C ALA A 90 -3.40 33.31 4.90
#